data_AF-A0A9X9MHB4-F1
#
_entry.id   AF-A0A9X9MHB4-F1
#
_cell.length_a   1.000
_cell.length_b   1.000
_cell.length_c   1.000
_cell.angle_alpha   90.00
_cell.angle_beta   90.00
_cell.angle_gamma   90.00
#
_symmetry.space_group_name_H-M   'P 1'
#
loop_
_entity.id
_entity.type
_entity.pdbx_description
1 polymer ?
#
loop_
_entity_poly.entity_id
_entity_poly.type
_entity_poly.pdbx_seq_one_letter_code
_entity_poly.pdbx_strand_id
1 'polypeptide(L)' 'MQDNAPTHTAAITMEDMSQRVIQPIFWPANSPDLNPIEADWNKMKDYIQRHHPNLG' A
#
# COMPACT_ATOMS: atom_id res chain seq x y z
N MET A 1 -3.84 -3.62 -6.42
CA MET A 1 -3.32 -4.43 -5.30
C MET A 1 -3.37 -3.55 -4.06
N GLN A 2 -3.93 -4.05 -2.97
CA GLN A 2 -3.97 -3.37 -1.67
C GLN A 2 -3.80 -4.43 -0.59
N ASP A 3 -3.34 -4.03 0.59
CA ASP A 3 -3.27 -4.94 1.73
C ASP A 3 -4.67 -5.18 2.34
N ASN A 4 -4.72 -5.97 3.42
CA ASN A 4 -5.96 -6.30 4.11
C ASN A 4 -6.25 -5.37 5.30
N ALA A 5 -5.81 -4.11 5.29
CA ALA A 5 -6.16 -3.19 6.37
C ALA A 5 -7.69 -3.07 6.52
N PRO A 6 -8.24 -2.85 7.74
CA PRO A 6 -9.69 -2.84 7.96
C PRO A 6 -10.47 -1.84 7.09
N THR A 7 -9.84 -0.73 6.71
CA THR A 7 -10.43 0.27 5.82
C THR A 7 -10.58 -0.24 4.38
N HIS A 8 -9.71 -1.15 3.92
CA HIS A 8 -9.78 -1.76 2.59
C HIS A 8 -10.83 -2.87 2.49
N THR A 9 -11.24 -3.44 3.63
CA THR A 9 -12.27 -4.50 3.70
C THR A 9 -13.62 -3.99 4.21
N ALA A 10 -13.72 -2.71 4.59
CA ALA A 10 -14.96 -2.08 5.00
C ALA A 10 -16.04 -2.17 3.91
N ALA A 11 -17.30 -2.37 4.31
CA ALA A 11 -18.42 -2.57 3.39
C ALA A 11 -18.55 -1.44 2.35
N ILE A 12 -18.43 -0.19 2.80
CA ILE A 12 -18.50 0.99 1.92
C ILE A 12 -17.37 1.01 0.87
N THR A 13 -16.16 0.60 1.26
CA THR A 13 -15.01 0.52 0.35
C THR A 13 -15.23 -0.58 -0.68
N MET A 14 -15.69 -1.75 -0.24
CA MET A 14 -15.97 -2.88 -1.15
C MET A 14 -17.12 -2.59 -2.12
N GLU A 15 -18.13 -1.84 -1.67
CA GLU A 15 -19.23 -1.39 -2.52
C GLU A 15 -18.76 -0.40 -3.60
N ASP A 16 -17.97 0.63 -3.22
CA ASP A 16 -17.40 1.58 -4.18
C ASP A 16 -16.49 0.89 -5.20
N MET A 17 -15.66 -0.08 -4.77
CA MET A 17 -14.85 -0.89 -5.68
C MET A 17 -15.71 -1.69 -6.67
N SER A 18 -16.80 -2.31 -6.19
CA SER A 18 -17.75 -3.05 -7.02
C SER A 18 -18.41 -2.14 -8.06
N GLN A 19 -18.89 -0.95 -7.65
CA GLN A 19 -19.50 0.03 -8.54
C GLN A 19 -18.53 0.51 -9.64
N ARG A 20 -17.23 0.56 -9.33
CA ARG A 20 -16.16 0.91 -10.27
C ARG A 20 -15.66 -0.26 -11.11
N VAL A 21 -16.22 -1.46 -10.94
CA VAL A 21 -15.79 -2.70 -11.62
C VAL A 21 -14.33 -3.06 -11.27
N ILE A 22 -13.90 -2.72 -10.06
CA ILE A 22 -12.57 -3.05 -9.54
C ILE A 22 -12.68 -4.34 -8.72
N GLN A 23 -11.92 -5.35 -9.10
CA GLN A 23 -11.82 -6.61 -8.37
C GLN A 23 -10.51 -6.65 -7.57
N PRO A 24 -10.56 -6.66 -6.22
CA PRO A 24 -9.37 -6.87 -5.40
C PRO A 24 -8.77 -8.23 -5.67
N ILE A 25 -7.44 -8.31 -5.71
CA ILE A 25 -6.72 -9.57 -5.73
C ILE A 25 -6.54 -10.08 -4.29
N PHE A 26 -6.49 -11.39 -4.11
CA PHE A 26 -6.13 -11.97 -2.81
C PHE A 26 -4.74 -11.47 -2.39
N TRP A 27 -4.65 -10.99 -1.15
CA TRP A 27 -3.39 -10.57 -0.54
C TRP A 27 -3.10 -11.42 0.70
N PRO A 28 -1.93 -12.09 0.79
CA PRO A 28 -1.56 -12.79 2.01
C PRO A 28 -1.29 -11.80 3.16
N ALA A 29 -1.68 -12.19 4.38
CA ALA A 29 -1.46 -11.37 5.57
C ALA A 29 0.03 -11.26 5.89
N ASN A 30 0.47 -10.10 6.38
CA ASN A 30 1.86 -9.82 6.76
C ASN A 30 2.89 -10.05 5.64
N SER A 31 2.51 -9.75 4.38
CA SER A 31 3.40 -9.87 3.21
C SER A 31 3.72 -8.51 2.57
N PRO A 32 4.44 -7.62 3.27
CA PRO A 32 4.86 -6.35 2.70
C PRO A 32 5.87 -6.54 1.55
N ASP A 33 6.67 -7.61 1.61
CA ASP A 33 7.66 -7.98 0.59
C ASP A 33 7.05 -8.17 -0.81
N LEU A 34 5.78 -8.56 -0.88
CA LEU A 34 5.07 -8.71 -2.13
C LEU A 34 4.52 -7.38 -2.67
N ASN A 35 4.38 -6.33 -1.84
CA ASN A 35 3.74 -5.08 -2.21
C ASN A 35 4.75 -4.15 -2.92
N PRO A 36 4.58 -3.83 -4.21
CA PRO A 36 5.54 -3.03 -4.96
C PRO A 36 5.77 -1.63 -4.38
N ILE A 37 4.79 -1.06 -3.66
CA ILE A 37 4.91 0.27 -3.07
C ILE A 37 6.02 0.35 -2.01
N GLU A 38 6.32 -0.76 -1.32
CA GLU A 38 7.37 -0.83 -0.31
C GLU A 38 8.75 -0.56 -0.93
N ALA A 39 8.98 -1.05 -2.16
CA ALA A 39 10.21 -0.79 -2.88
C ALA A 39 10.37 0.70 -3.22
N ASP A 40 9.28 1.39 -3.59
CA ASP A 40 9.31 2.82 -3.90
C ASP A 40 9.46 3.68 -2.64
N TRP A 41 8.81 3.30 -1.53
CA TRP A 41 9.05 3.94 -0.23
C TRP A 41 10.48 3.76 0.25
N ASN A 42 11.11 2.61 0.04
CA ASN A 42 12.53 2.42 0.34
C ASN A 42 13.41 3.37 -0.45
N LYS A 43 13.21 3.49 -1.77
CA LYS A 43 13.95 4.47 -2.59
C LYS A 43 13.72 5.91 -2.12
N MET A 44 12.49 6.24 -1.72
CA MET A 44 12.15 7.56 -1.20
C MET A 44 12.87 7.85 0.12
N LYS A 45 12.90 6.88 1.06
CA LYS A 45 13.65 6.98 2.31
C LYS A 45 15.15 7.21 2.04
N ASP A 46 15.74 6.43 1.12
CA ASP A 46 17.15 6.57 0.74
C ASP A 46 17.44 7.96 0.16
N TYR A 47 16.54 8.47 -0.68
CA TYR A 47 16.65 9.82 -1.25
C TYR A 47 16.60 10.89 -0.15
N ILE A 48 15.59 10.83 0.73
CA ILE A 48 15.43 11.80 1.83
C ILE A 48 16.66 11.76 2.74
N GLN A 49 17.12 10.57 3.14
CA GLN A 49 18.28 10.43 4.01
C GLN A 49 19.56 11.00 3.38
N ARG A 50 19.73 10.84 2.06
CA ARG A 50 20.89 11.36 1.32
C ARG A 50 20.85 12.89 1.17
N HIS A 51 19.68 13.46 0.92
CA HIS A 51 19.55 14.88 0.55
C HIS A 51 19.09 15.79 1.70
N HIS A 52 18.54 15.21 2.77
CA HIS A 52 18.04 15.92 3.94
C HIS A 52 18.45 15.22 5.24
N PRO A 53 19.76 15.14 5.55
CA PRO A 53 20.29 14.35 6.67
C PRO A 53 19.84 14.83 8.06
N ASN A 54 19.27 16.05 8.16
CA ASN A 54 18.82 16.65 9.41
C ASN A 54 17.30 16.45 9.67
N LEU A 55 16.60 15.67 8.84
CA LEU A 55 15.16 15.37 9.01
C LEU A 55 14.90 14.07 9.81
N GLY A 56 15.94 13.46 10.36
CA GLY A 56 15.87 12.23 11.18
C GLY A 56 15.97 12.49 12.67
#